data_AF-G5BMR2-F1
#
_entry.id   AF-G5BMR2-F1
#
_cell.length_a   1.000
_cell.length_b   1.000
_cell.length_c   1.000
_cell.angle_alpha   90.00
_cell.angle_beta   90.00
_cell.angle_gamma   90.00
#
_symmetry.space_group_name_H-M   'P 1'
#
loop_
_entity.id
_entity.type
_entity.pdbx_description
1 polymer ?
#
loop_
_entity_poly.entity_id
_entity_poly.type
_entity_poly.pdbx_seq_one_letter_code
_entity_poly.pdbx_strand_id
1 'polypeptide(L)'
;MNEQQKILEQKWQEIAEQKCREREIQQQMESRDQETLELKETYSSLQQEVDIKTKKLKKLFSKLQEVKAGIHDLQEEHIKECQELEQTQNELTQELKLKHLIIENFIPLEEKSENMNRSFFDEEEDHWKLHPITRLENQQMMKRPVSAVGYKRPLSQHARMSMMIHPES
;
A
#
# COMPACT_ATOMS: atom_id res chain seq x y z
N MET A 1 -39.43 106.29 -17.32
CA MET A 1 -38.51 105.73 -16.29
C MET A 1 -38.94 104.37 -15.75
N ASN A 2 -40.24 104.01 -15.76
CA ASN A 2 -40.74 102.75 -15.17
C ASN A 2 -40.51 101.49 -16.04
N GLU A 3 -40.40 101.64 -17.37
CA GLU A 3 -40.29 100.51 -18.30
C GLU A 3 -38.91 99.85 -18.30
N GLN A 4 -37.83 100.62 -18.17
CA GLN A 4 -36.47 100.07 -18.10
C GLN A 4 -36.24 99.25 -16.82
N GLN A 5 -36.80 99.68 -15.68
CA GLN A 5 -36.75 98.91 -14.44
C GLN A 5 -37.52 97.59 -14.56
N LYS A 6 -38.70 97.61 -15.19
CA LYS A 6 -39.53 96.41 -15.41
C LYS A 6 -38.84 95.38 -16.31
N ILE A 7 -38.14 95.84 -17.36
CA ILE A 7 -37.35 94.97 -18.25
C ILE A 7 -36.17 94.34 -17.49
N LEU A 8 -35.47 95.11 -16.68
CA LEU A 8 -34.36 94.60 -15.86
C LEU A 8 -34.85 93.55 -14.86
N GLU A 9 -35.96 93.80 -14.19
CA GLU A 9 -36.54 92.87 -13.22
C GLU A 9 -36.95 91.54 -13.90
N GLN A 10 -37.58 91.60 -15.07
CA GLN A 10 -37.87 90.40 -15.88
C GLN A 10 -36.60 89.64 -16.26
N LYS A 11 -35.52 90.35 -16.66
CA LYS A 11 -34.24 89.71 -16.99
C LYS A 11 -33.57 89.06 -15.79
N TRP A 12 -33.65 89.68 -14.60
CA TRP A 12 -33.15 89.09 -13.36
C TRP A 12 -33.90 87.81 -12.99
N GLN A 13 -35.21 87.82 -13.17
CA GLN A 13 -36.07 86.68 -12.89
C GLN A 13 -35.79 85.51 -13.86
N GLU A 14 -35.63 85.82 -15.15
CA GLU A 14 -35.27 84.86 -16.20
C GLU A 14 -33.89 84.22 -15.93
N ILE A 15 -32.89 85.02 -15.53
CA ILE A 15 -31.56 84.55 -15.13
C ILE A 15 -31.64 83.65 -13.88
N ALA A 16 -32.45 84.02 -12.89
CA ALA A 16 -32.61 83.24 -11.66
C ALA A 16 -33.25 81.87 -11.95
N GLU A 17 -34.30 81.82 -12.76
CA GLU A 17 -34.92 80.56 -13.18
C GLU A 17 -33.96 79.69 -13.98
N GLN A 18 -33.16 80.28 -14.86
CA GLN A 18 -32.17 79.54 -15.64
C GLN A 18 -31.07 78.95 -14.75
N LYS A 19 -30.57 79.70 -13.77
CA LYS A 19 -29.62 79.20 -12.77
C LYS A 19 -30.22 78.09 -11.89
N CYS A 20 -31.50 78.17 -11.53
CA CYS A 20 -32.16 77.11 -10.78
C CYS A 20 -32.28 75.83 -11.60
N ARG A 21 -32.71 75.92 -12.87
CA ARG A 21 -32.78 74.77 -13.79
C ARG A 21 -31.42 74.14 -14.04
N GLU A 22 -30.40 74.96 -14.27
CA GLU A 22 -29.02 74.48 -14.48
C GLU A 22 -28.50 73.72 -13.25
N ARG A 23 -28.76 74.25 -12.05
CA ARG A 23 -28.37 73.57 -10.79
C ARG A 23 -29.13 72.25 -10.60
N GLU A 24 -30.41 72.21 -10.90
CA GLU A 24 -31.22 70.99 -10.79
C GLU A 24 -30.73 69.91 -11.77
N ILE A 25 -30.44 70.28 -13.03
CA ILE A 25 -29.85 69.38 -14.02
C ILE A 25 -28.48 68.88 -13.55
N GLN A 26 -27.65 69.76 -13.01
CA GLN A 26 -26.33 69.40 -12.50
C GLN A 26 -26.42 68.42 -11.33
N GLN A 27 -27.32 68.66 -10.37
CA GLN A 27 -27.55 67.75 -9.23
C GLN A 27 -28.07 66.39 -9.69
N GLN A 28 -28.97 66.35 -10.68
CA GLN A 28 -29.45 65.10 -11.25
C GLN A 28 -28.33 64.34 -11.98
N MET A 29 -27.46 65.04 -12.71
CA MET A 29 -26.28 64.44 -13.34
C MET A 29 -25.36 63.82 -12.29
N GLU A 30 -25.02 64.56 -11.23
CA GLU A 30 -24.16 64.10 -10.15
C GLU A 30 -24.75 62.88 -9.42
N SER A 31 -26.06 62.88 -9.14
CA SER A 31 -26.74 61.73 -8.54
C SER A 31 -26.66 60.49 -9.42
N ARG A 32 -26.89 60.64 -10.73
CA ARG A 32 -26.83 59.51 -11.68
C ARG A 32 -25.40 58.99 -11.86
N ASP A 33 -24.42 59.87 -11.86
CA ASP A 33 -23.01 59.50 -11.94
C ASP A 33 -22.58 58.73 -10.68
N GLN A 34 -23.02 59.18 -9.51
CA GLN A 34 -22.81 58.51 -8.23
C GLN A 34 -23.45 57.11 -8.20
N GLU A 35 -24.73 56.98 -8.58
CA GLU A 35 -25.41 55.68 -8.68
C GLU A 35 -24.69 54.74 -9.66
N THR A 36 -24.20 55.27 -10.78
CA THR A 36 -23.47 54.50 -11.78
C THR A 36 -22.12 54.01 -11.24
N LEU A 37 -21.43 54.82 -10.43
CA LEU A 37 -20.20 54.43 -9.76
C LEU A 37 -20.45 53.32 -8.74
N GLU A 38 -21.45 53.46 -7.87
CA GLU A 38 -21.82 52.45 -6.88
C GLU A 38 -22.20 51.12 -7.52
N LEU A 39 -22.94 51.15 -8.64
CA LEU A 39 -23.28 49.95 -9.39
C LEU A 39 -22.04 49.27 -9.98
N LYS A 40 -21.07 50.04 -10.50
CA LYS A 40 -19.81 49.48 -11.04
C LYS A 40 -18.96 48.86 -9.94
N GLU A 41 -18.89 49.48 -8.77
CA GLU A 41 -18.14 48.96 -7.62
C GLU A 41 -18.74 47.65 -7.11
N THR A 42 -20.06 47.63 -6.91
CA THR A 42 -20.78 46.40 -6.48
C THR A 42 -20.65 45.28 -7.50
N TYR A 43 -20.76 45.59 -8.80
CA TYR A 43 -20.53 44.61 -9.87
C TYR A 43 -19.10 44.06 -9.87
N SER A 44 -18.10 44.93 -9.72
CA SER A 44 -16.70 44.52 -9.65
C SER A 44 -16.44 43.60 -8.45
N SER A 45 -16.98 43.95 -7.28
CA SER A 45 -16.88 43.13 -6.06
C SER A 45 -17.52 41.75 -6.26
N LEU A 46 -18.71 41.70 -6.85
CA LEU A 46 -19.40 40.44 -7.12
C LEU A 46 -18.61 39.57 -8.11
N GLN A 47 -18.05 40.16 -9.17
CA GLN A 47 -17.22 39.45 -10.13
C GLN A 47 -15.97 38.84 -9.48
N GLN A 48 -15.30 39.59 -8.60
CA GLN A 48 -14.15 39.08 -7.85
C GLN A 48 -14.54 37.89 -6.96
N GLU A 49 -15.71 37.95 -6.31
CA GLU A 49 -16.19 36.86 -5.47
C GLU A 49 -16.47 35.59 -6.29
N VAL A 50 -17.12 35.74 -7.45
CA VAL A 50 -17.36 34.64 -8.41
C VAL A 50 -16.03 34.03 -8.85
N ASP A 51 -15.04 34.84 -9.19
CA ASP A 51 -13.73 34.36 -9.63
C ASP A 51 -12.99 33.59 -8.52
N ILE A 52 -13.02 34.11 -7.28
CA ILE A 52 -12.42 33.45 -6.12
C ILE A 52 -13.12 32.11 -5.85
N LYS A 53 -14.46 32.10 -5.83
CA LYS A 53 -15.25 30.88 -5.62
C LYS A 53 -15.01 29.85 -6.72
N THR A 54 -14.96 30.29 -7.98
CA THR A 54 -14.66 29.43 -9.13
C THR A 54 -13.27 28.82 -9.02
N LYS A 55 -12.25 29.59 -8.64
CA LYS A 55 -10.89 29.09 -8.40
C LYS A 55 -10.86 28.06 -7.27
N LYS A 56 -11.56 28.31 -6.16
CA LYS A 56 -11.66 27.36 -5.04
C LYS A 56 -12.34 26.06 -5.47
N LEU A 57 -13.45 26.16 -6.22
CA LEU A 57 -14.18 25.00 -6.73
C LEU A 57 -13.31 24.15 -7.65
N LYS A 58 -12.60 24.75 -8.60
CA LYS A 58 -11.67 24.04 -9.50
C LYS A 58 -10.59 23.28 -8.72
N LYS A 59 -10.02 23.90 -7.67
CA LYS A 59 -9.03 23.25 -6.80
C LYS A 59 -9.61 22.05 -6.06
N LEU A 60 -10.79 22.19 -5.45
CA LEU A 60 -11.47 21.10 -4.74
C LEU A 60 -11.84 19.97 -5.69
N PHE A 61 -12.34 20.30 -6.88
CA PHE A 61 -12.67 19.31 -7.90
C PHE A 61 -11.43 18.54 -8.38
N SER A 62 -10.30 19.22 -8.57
CA SER A 62 -9.05 18.56 -8.95
C SER A 62 -8.59 17.56 -7.88
N LYS A 63 -8.62 17.96 -6.60
CA LYS A 63 -8.31 17.07 -5.47
C LYS A 63 -9.28 15.89 -5.38
N LEU A 64 -10.57 16.11 -5.63
CA LEU A 64 -11.57 15.04 -5.67
C LEU A 64 -11.25 14.02 -6.77
N GLN A 65 -10.89 14.48 -7.96
CA GLN A 65 -10.52 13.60 -9.06
C GLN A 65 -9.24 12.81 -8.75
N GLU A 66 -8.24 13.45 -8.14
CA GLU A 66 -6.99 12.81 -7.71
C GLU A 66 -7.26 11.69 -6.68
N VAL A 67 -8.06 11.97 -5.64
CA VAL A 67 -8.43 10.95 -4.64
C VAL A 67 -9.26 9.83 -5.28
N LYS A 68 -10.18 10.17 -6.20
CA LYS A 68 -10.99 9.16 -6.89
C LYS A 68 -10.14 8.23 -7.76
N ALA A 69 -9.17 8.78 -8.47
CA ALA A 69 -8.20 7.98 -9.23
C ALA A 69 -7.37 7.09 -8.30
N GLY A 70 -6.85 7.64 -7.20
CA GLY A 70 -6.10 6.84 -6.23
C GLY A 70 -6.91 5.71 -5.59
N ILE A 71 -8.21 5.90 -5.33
CA ILE A 71 -9.09 4.82 -4.86
C ILE A 71 -9.22 3.72 -5.92
N HIS A 72 -9.40 4.10 -7.18
CA HIS A 72 -9.52 3.14 -8.27
C HIS A 72 -8.24 2.33 -8.45
N ASP A 73 -7.08 3.00 -8.46
CA ASP A 73 -5.78 2.34 -8.61
C ASP A 73 -5.53 1.35 -7.45
N LEU A 74 -5.86 1.75 -6.21
CA LEU A 74 -5.75 0.87 -5.03
C LEU A 74 -6.69 -0.35 -5.12
N GLN A 75 -7.89 -0.17 -5.67
CA GLN A 75 -8.83 -1.28 -5.88
C GLN A 75 -8.31 -2.28 -6.91
N GLU A 76 -7.73 -1.80 -8.02
CA GLU A 76 -7.11 -2.66 -9.03
C GLU A 76 -5.92 -3.43 -8.45
N GLU A 77 -5.06 -2.75 -7.70
CA GLU A 77 -3.92 -3.37 -7.01
C GLU A 77 -4.37 -4.47 -6.03
N HIS A 78 -5.37 -4.18 -5.20
CA HIS A 78 -5.91 -5.15 -4.25
C HIS A 78 -6.52 -6.38 -4.96
N ILE A 79 -7.25 -6.18 -6.05
CA ILE A 79 -7.81 -7.30 -6.85
C ILE A 79 -6.67 -8.17 -7.39
N LYS A 80 -5.61 -7.55 -7.90
CA LYS A 80 -4.44 -8.25 -8.43
C LYS A 80 -3.72 -9.04 -7.34
N GLU A 81 -3.46 -8.44 -6.18
CA GLU A 81 -2.83 -9.12 -5.05
C GLU A 81 -3.68 -10.32 -4.58
N CYS A 82 -4.99 -10.15 -4.49
CA CYS A 82 -5.91 -11.23 -4.15
C CYS A 82 -5.83 -12.40 -5.15
N GLN A 83 -5.77 -12.11 -6.45
CA GLN A 83 -5.60 -13.13 -7.49
C GLN A 83 -4.25 -13.86 -7.39
N GLU A 84 -3.17 -13.13 -7.13
CA GLU A 84 -1.83 -13.70 -6.96
C GLU A 84 -1.77 -14.62 -5.71
N LEU A 85 -2.39 -14.19 -4.61
CA LEU A 85 -2.51 -15.01 -3.39
C LEU A 85 -3.37 -16.25 -3.60
N GLU A 86 -4.50 -16.13 -4.30
CA GLU A 86 -5.37 -17.26 -4.64
C GLU A 86 -4.63 -18.27 -5.54
N GLN A 87 -3.88 -17.79 -6.53
CA GLN A 87 -3.04 -18.64 -7.37
C GLN A 87 -2.00 -19.40 -6.53
N THR A 88 -1.28 -18.68 -5.65
CA THR A 88 -0.28 -19.29 -4.77
C THR A 88 -0.90 -20.34 -3.84
N GLN A 89 -2.07 -20.04 -3.26
CA GLN A 89 -2.81 -20.98 -2.43
C GLN A 89 -3.20 -22.25 -3.21
N ASN A 90 -3.68 -22.09 -4.44
CA ASN A 90 -4.06 -23.21 -5.30
C ASN A 90 -2.85 -24.09 -5.65
N GLU A 91 -1.72 -23.49 -6.00
CA GLU A 91 -0.47 -24.22 -6.29
C GLU A 91 0.02 -25.01 -5.06
N LEU A 92 0.08 -24.38 -3.88
CA LEU A 92 0.46 -25.05 -2.63
C LEU A 92 -0.52 -26.17 -2.26
N THR A 93 -1.82 -25.95 -2.47
CA THR A 93 -2.86 -26.97 -2.22
C THR A 93 -2.70 -28.16 -3.15
N GLN A 94 -2.39 -27.91 -4.43
CA GLN A 94 -2.15 -28.96 -5.41
C GLN A 94 -0.90 -29.78 -5.05
N GLU A 95 0.19 -29.09 -4.67
CA GLU A 95 1.42 -29.77 -4.24
C GLU A 95 1.17 -30.61 -2.99
N LEU A 96 0.50 -30.07 -1.97
CA LEU A 96 0.17 -30.80 -0.74
C LEU A 96 -0.67 -32.05 -1.04
N LYS A 97 -1.70 -31.93 -1.88
CA LYS A 97 -2.52 -33.07 -2.29
C LYS A 97 -1.68 -34.13 -3.00
N LEU A 98 -0.77 -33.73 -3.88
CA LEU A 98 0.13 -34.65 -4.56
C LEU A 98 1.06 -35.37 -3.58
N LYS A 99 1.71 -34.63 -2.66
CA LYS A 99 2.60 -35.22 -1.64
C LYS A 99 1.83 -36.19 -0.75
N HIS A 100 0.63 -35.82 -0.33
CA HIS A 100 -0.23 -36.69 0.48
C HIS A 100 -0.57 -37.98 -0.25
N LEU A 101 -1.00 -37.89 -1.51
CA LEU A 101 -1.30 -39.05 -2.33
C LEU A 101 -0.09 -39.98 -2.49
N ILE A 102 1.11 -39.42 -2.70
CA ILE A 102 2.35 -40.20 -2.77
C ILE A 102 2.60 -40.93 -1.44
N ILE A 103 2.50 -40.22 -0.31
CA ILE A 103 2.71 -40.80 1.02
C ILE A 103 1.71 -41.95 1.27
N GLU A 104 0.44 -41.76 0.96
CA GLU A 104 -0.61 -42.77 1.20
C GLU A 104 -0.46 -44.01 0.32
N ASN A 105 -0.01 -43.87 -0.92
CA ASN A 105 0.05 -44.99 -1.87
C ASN A 105 1.41 -45.69 -1.89
N PHE A 106 2.50 -45.01 -1.55
CA PHE A 106 3.86 -45.52 -1.76
C PHE A 106 4.69 -45.68 -0.48
N ILE A 107 4.23 -45.21 0.68
CA ILE A 107 4.96 -45.33 1.95
C ILE A 107 4.23 -46.30 2.90
N PRO A 108 4.87 -47.38 3.36
CA PRO A 108 4.30 -48.28 4.37
C PRO A 108 3.94 -47.55 5.68
N LEU A 109 2.86 -47.99 6.34
CA LEU A 109 2.34 -47.34 7.56
C LEU A 109 3.36 -47.32 8.71
N GLU A 110 4.11 -48.41 8.92
CA GLU A 110 5.21 -48.47 9.90
C GLU A 110 6.27 -47.40 9.65
N GLU A 111 6.74 -47.24 8.41
CA GLU A 111 7.78 -46.25 8.08
C GLU A 111 7.27 -44.82 8.21
N LYS A 112 6.00 -44.57 7.85
CA LYS A 112 5.35 -43.27 8.04
C LYS A 112 5.28 -42.90 9.53
N SER A 113 4.87 -43.84 10.39
CA SER A 113 4.78 -43.62 11.83
C SER A 113 6.15 -43.38 12.46
N GLU A 114 7.15 -44.18 12.09
CA GLU A 114 8.52 -44.05 12.60
C GLU A 114 9.17 -42.71 12.21
N ASN A 115 8.97 -42.26 10.97
CA ASN A 115 9.46 -40.95 10.53
C ASN A 115 8.76 -39.80 11.25
N MET A 116 7.44 -39.86 11.42
CA MET A 116 6.67 -38.81 12.11
C MET A 116 7.09 -38.66 13.57
N ASN A 117 7.36 -39.77 14.26
CA ASN A 117 7.80 -39.76 15.66
C ASN A 117 9.22 -39.20 15.84
N ARG A 118 10.05 -39.26 14.80
CA ARG A 118 11.45 -38.82 14.84
C ARG A 118 11.67 -37.44 14.23
N SER A 119 10.69 -36.90 13.52
CA SER A 119 10.78 -35.57 12.91
C SER A 119 10.61 -34.48 13.95
N PHE A 120 11.50 -33.50 13.92
CA PHE A 120 11.38 -32.26 14.66
C PHE A 120 11.70 -31.08 13.74
N PHE A 121 11.09 -29.94 14.01
CA PHE A 121 11.33 -28.73 13.26
C PHE A 121 12.47 -27.95 13.92
N ASP A 122 13.48 -27.59 13.12
CA ASP A 122 14.58 -26.73 13.56
C ASP A 122 14.27 -25.28 13.19
N GLU A 123 13.88 -24.47 14.17
CA GLU A 123 13.52 -23.06 13.97
C GLU A 123 14.72 -22.18 13.56
N GLU A 124 15.96 -22.57 13.90
CA GLU A 124 17.14 -21.77 13.58
C GLU A 124 17.53 -21.92 12.10
N GLU A 125 17.39 -23.14 11.57
CA GLU A 125 17.66 -23.42 10.15
C GLU A 125 16.41 -23.34 9.27
N ASP A 126 15.19 -23.26 9.82
CA ASP A 126 13.89 -23.28 9.11
C ASP A 126 13.65 -24.58 8.30
N HIS A 127 14.10 -25.72 8.83
CA HIS A 127 14.04 -27.02 8.14
C HIS A 127 13.58 -28.15 9.07
N TRP A 128 12.87 -29.14 8.50
CA TRP A 128 12.56 -30.38 9.20
C TRP A 128 13.78 -31.30 9.28
N LYS A 129 14.11 -31.76 10.48
CA LYS A 129 15.20 -32.71 10.77
C LYS A 129 14.64 -33.99 11.37
N LEU A 130 15.39 -35.09 11.23
CA LEU A 130 15.05 -36.38 11.83
C LEU A 130 16.06 -36.72 12.92
N HIS A 131 15.59 -37.15 14.09
CA HIS A 131 16.47 -37.77 15.08
C HIS A 131 17.12 -39.03 14.47
N PRO A 132 18.44 -39.25 14.64
CA PRO A 132 19.10 -40.44 14.12
C PRO A 132 18.39 -41.73 14.56
N ILE A 133 18.39 -42.77 13.72
CA ILE A 133 17.97 -44.13 14.12
C ILE A 133 19.05 -44.70 15.05
N THR A 134 19.26 -44.07 16.20
CA THR A 134 20.10 -44.68 17.22
C THR A 134 19.28 -45.81 17.78
N ARG A 135 19.53 -47.02 17.26
CA ARG A 135 18.94 -48.27 17.71
C ARG A 135 19.11 -48.37 19.23
N LEU A 136 18.09 -47.93 19.99
CA LEU A 136 17.98 -47.85 21.46
C LEU A 136 19.32 -47.63 22.21
N GLU A 137 19.45 -46.57 23.03
CA GLU A 137 20.56 -46.43 23.99
C GLU A 137 20.79 -47.67 24.89
N ASN A 138 19.80 -48.57 24.98
CA ASN A 138 19.86 -49.82 25.73
C ASN A 138 20.23 -51.07 24.91
N GLN A 139 20.47 -50.97 23.60
CA GLN A 139 21.22 -51.99 22.88
C GLN A 139 22.70 -51.63 22.96
N GLN A 140 23.34 -52.00 24.07
CA GLN A 140 24.79 -52.20 24.09
C GLN A 140 25.14 -52.92 22.79
N MET A 141 25.87 -52.26 21.88
CA MET A 141 26.38 -52.91 20.68
C MET A 141 26.98 -54.23 21.15
N MET A 142 26.42 -55.37 20.72
CA MET A 142 26.93 -56.66 21.14
C MET A 142 28.44 -56.62 20.90
N LYS A 143 29.22 -56.74 21.99
CA LYS A 143 30.68 -56.75 21.88
C LYS A 143 30.99 -57.81 20.84
N ARG A 144 31.60 -57.41 19.73
CA ARG A 144 31.91 -58.33 18.63
C ARG A 144 32.63 -59.53 19.25
N PRO A 145 32.14 -60.77 19.02
CA PRO A 145 32.75 -61.94 19.64
C PRO A 145 34.23 -61.97 19.24
N VAL A 146 35.08 -62.06 20.25
CA VAL A 146 36.52 -62.24 20.03
C VAL A 146 36.74 -63.61 19.42
N SER A 147 37.76 -63.73 18.56
CA SER A 147 38.14 -65.03 18.02
C SER A 147 38.45 -66.00 19.17
N ALA A 148 38.19 -67.30 18.98
CA ALA A 148 38.53 -68.34 19.97
C ALA A 148 40.02 -68.33 20.39
N VAL A 149 40.87 -67.68 19.60
CA VAL A 149 42.31 -67.49 19.83
C VAL A 149 42.67 -66.07 20.28
N GLY A 150 41.71 -65.31 20.81
CA GLY A 150 41.93 -64.03 21.48
C GLY A 150 42.07 -62.80 20.58
N TYR A 151 42.08 -62.97 19.26
CA TYR A 151 42.20 -61.85 18.32
C TYR A 151 40.88 -61.10 18.11
N LYS A 152 40.98 -59.79 17.80
CA LYS A 152 39.83 -58.90 17.53
C LYS A 152 38.99 -59.33 16.30
N ARG A 153 39.52 -60.19 15.42
CA ARG A 153 38.84 -60.76 14.25
C ARG A 153 39.29 -62.21 14.05
N PRO A 154 38.46 -63.12 13.49
CA PRO A 154 38.89 -64.45 13.12
C PRO A 154 39.98 -64.39 12.05
N LEU A 155 41.11 -65.04 12.30
CA LEU A 155 42.23 -65.15 11.36
C LEU A 155 42.43 -66.62 10.98
N SER A 156 42.75 -66.87 9.72
CA SER A 156 43.14 -68.20 9.27
C SER A 156 44.42 -68.66 9.98
N GLN A 157 44.63 -69.98 10.07
CA GLN A 157 45.84 -70.51 10.69
C GLN A 157 47.12 -70.02 10.00
N HIS A 158 47.09 -69.92 8.66
CA HIS A 158 48.18 -69.39 7.87
C HIS A 158 48.51 -67.93 8.25
N ALA A 159 47.49 -67.05 8.30
CA ALA A 159 47.69 -65.65 8.67
C ALA A 159 48.27 -65.50 10.09
N ARG A 160 47.86 -66.36 11.04
CA ARG A 160 48.42 -66.35 12.40
C ARG A 160 49.89 -66.74 12.44
N MET A 161 50.28 -67.78 11.70
CA MET A 161 51.68 -68.23 11.66
C MET A 161 52.58 -67.17 11.02
N SER A 162 52.14 -66.52 9.95
CA SER A 162 52.89 -65.44 9.31
C SER A 162 53.13 -64.24 10.23
N MET A 163 52.18 -63.92 11.13
CA MET A 163 52.35 -62.84 12.11
C MET A 163 53.33 -63.21 13.24
N MET A 164 53.44 -64.48 13.61
CA MET A 164 54.41 -64.93 14.62
C MET A 164 55.85 -64.95 14.10
N ILE A 165 56.02 -65.12 12.80
CA ILE A 165 57.32 -65.12 12.12
C ILE A 165 57.86 -63.68 11.94
N HIS A 166 56.98 -62.68 12.01
CA HIS A 166 57.32 -61.26 11.98
C HIS A 166 56.72 -60.52 13.18
N PRO A 167 57.28 -60.68 14.39
CA PRO A 167 56.95 -59.78 15.49
C PRO A 167 57.39 -58.35 15.08
N GLU A 168 56.49 -57.39 15.30
CA GLU A 168 56.51 -56.00 14.81
C GLU A 168 57.90 -55.32 14.74
N SER A 169 58.11 -54.49 13.72
CA SER A 169 58.99 -53.32 13.82
C SER A 169 58.24 -52.16 14.46
#